data_AF-A0A925GUG7-F1
#
_entry.id   AF-A0A925GUG7-F1
#
_cell.length_a   1.000
_cell.length_b   1.000
_cell.length_c   1.000
_cell.angle_alpha   90.00
_cell.angle_beta   90.00
_cell.angle_gamma   90.00
#
_symmetry.space_group_name_H-M   'P 1'
#
loop_
_entity.id
_entity.type
_entity.pdbx_description
1 polymer ?
#
loop_
_entity_poly.entity_id
_entity_poly.type
_entity_poly.pdbx_seq_one_letter_code
_entity_poly.pdbx_strand_id
1 'polypeptide(L)' 'TCNACVQECPVNIDPLSIILQLRRYQIMEEAKAPGSWNAMFANVENNLAPWKFSPADRFNWAEKLK' A
#
# COMPACT_ATOMS: atom_id res chain seq x y z
N THR A 1 4.20 -2.69 7.00
CA THR A 1 4.30 -3.70 8.08
C THR A 1 5.77 -3.84 8.45
N CYS A 2 6.15 -3.78 9.74
CA CYS A 2 7.57 -3.68 10.16
C CYS A 2 8.32 -5.02 10.28
N ASN A 3 7.63 -6.16 10.12
CA ASN A 3 8.18 -7.51 10.17
C ASN A 3 8.86 -7.97 11.48
N ALA A 4 8.89 -7.13 12.54
CA ALA A 4 9.54 -7.45 13.80
C ALA A 4 9.05 -8.78 14.43
N CYS A 5 7.74 -9.01 14.46
CA CYS A 5 7.17 -10.23 15.06
C CYS A 5 7.61 -11.54 14.39
N VAL A 6 8.01 -11.50 13.10
CA VAL A 6 8.51 -12.67 12.37
C VAL A 6 9.99 -12.90 12.70
N GLN A 7 10.77 -11.82 12.80
CA GLN A 7 12.21 -11.87 13.10
C GLN A 7 12.48 -12.36 14.52
N GLU A 8 11.68 -11.91 15.49
CA GLU A 8 11.87 -12.26 16.90
C GLU A 8 11.30 -13.65 17.26
N CYS A 9 10.63 -14.34 16.33
CA CYS A 9 9.93 -15.57 16.67
C CYS A 9 10.92 -16.75 16.89
N PRO A 10 10.98 -17.34 18.09
CA PRO A 10 11.92 -18.43 18.40
C PRO A 10 11.55 -19.77 17.76
N VAL A 11 10.30 -19.92 17.27
CA VAL A 11 9.78 -21.16 16.67
C VAL A 11 9.47 -21.01 15.19
N ASN A 12 9.96 -19.92 14.57
CA ASN A 12 9.89 -19.68 13.12
C ASN A 12 8.47 -19.72 12.55
N ILE A 13 7.49 -19.14 13.27
CA ILE A 13 6.15 -18.90 12.73
C ILE A 13 6.10 -17.52 12.06
N ASP A 14 5.17 -17.36 11.11
CA ASP A 14 4.93 -16.07 10.44
C ASP A 14 3.51 -15.55 10.75
N PRO A 15 3.32 -14.81 11.86
CA PRO A 15 2.04 -14.18 12.17
C PRO A 15 1.66 -13.10 11.16
N LEU A 16 2.65 -12.50 10.48
CA LEU A 16 2.41 -11.38 9.58
C LEU A 16 1.68 -11.83 8.32
N SER A 17 2.01 -13.01 7.80
CA SER A 17 1.33 -13.62 6.65
C SER A 17 -0.18 -13.76 6.90
N ILE A 18 -0.56 -14.23 8.08
CA ILE A 18 -1.97 -14.42 8.48
C ILE A 18 -2.67 -13.07 8.53
N ILE A 19 -2.06 -12.05 9.14
CA ILE A 19 -2.62 -10.70 9.20
C ILE A 19 -2.83 -10.11 7.79
N LEU A 20 -1.90 -10.35 6.87
CA LEU A 20 -2.04 -9.90 5.48
C LEU A 20 -3.19 -10.60 4.77
N GLN A 21 -3.38 -11.90 4.98
CA GLN A 21 -4.52 -12.65 4.44
C GLN A 21 -5.85 -12.10 4.98
N LEU A 22 -5.95 -11.85 6.28
CA LEU A 22 -7.15 -11.26 6.89
C LEU A 22 -7.47 -9.87 6.30
N ARG A 23 -6.47 -9.02 6.12
CA ARG A 23 -6.66 -7.70 5.50
C ARG A 23 -7.12 -7.81 4.05
N ARG A 24 -6.55 -8.75 3.30
CA ARG A 24 -6.94 -9.01 1.90
C ARG A 24 -8.38 -9.49 1.81
N TYR A 25 -8.80 -10.36 2.73
CA TYR A 25 -10.20 -10.80 2.84
C TYR A 25 -11.13 -9.62 3.14
N GLN A 26 -10.79 -8.75 4.09
CA GLN A 26 -11.61 -7.56 4.40
C GLN A 26 -11.78 -6.63 3.20
N ILE A 27 -10.76 -6.47 2.36
CA ILE A 27 -10.81 -5.58 1.20
C ILE A 27 -11.57 -6.21 0.04
N MET A 28 -11.23 -7.45 -0.33
CA MET A 28 -11.75 -8.10 -1.54
C MET A 28 -13.12 -8.76 -1.33
N GLU A 29 -13.39 -9.30 -0.13
CA GLU A 29 -14.62 -10.02 0.16
C GLU A 29 -15.62 -9.14 0.92
N GLU A 30 -15.18 -8.50 2.01
CA GLU A 30 -16.08 -7.67 2.84
C GLU A 30 -16.24 -6.23 2.33
N ALA A 31 -15.55 -5.85 1.24
CA ALA A 31 -15.52 -4.48 0.69
C ALA A 31 -15.23 -3.38 1.73
N LYS A 32 -14.49 -3.72 2.80
CA LYS A 32 -14.28 -2.89 4.00
C LYS A 32 -13.00 -2.07 3.93
N ALA A 33 -12.79 -1.38 2.81
CA ALA A 33 -11.61 -0.54 2.61
C ALA A 33 -11.81 0.89 3.16
N PRO A 34 -10.80 1.49 3.82
CA PRO A 34 -10.83 2.90 4.20
C PRO A 34 -11.01 3.82 2.97
N GLY A 35 -11.73 4.94 3.12
CA GLY A 35 -12.01 5.84 1.99
C GLY A 35 -10.75 6.39 1.29
N SER A 36 -9.66 6.61 2.04
CA SER A 36 -8.37 7.01 1.47
C SER A 36 -7.73 5.94 0.59
N TRP A 37 -7.95 4.65 0.92
CA TRP A 37 -7.47 3.53 0.13
C TRP A 37 -8.30 3.35 -1.14
N ASN A 38 -9.61 3.60 -1.09
CA ASN A 38 -10.45 3.61 -2.29
C ASN A 38 -10.00 4.67 -3.30
N ALA A 39 -9.67 5.87 -2.82
CA ALA A 39 -9.09 6.90 -3.67
C ALA A 39 -7.74 6.47 -4.26
N MET A 40 -6.90 5.80 -3.46
CA MET A 40 -5.63 5.24 -3.94
C MET A 40 -5.85 4.18 -5.03
N PHE A 41 -6.77 3.22 -4.83
CA PHE A 41 -7.07 2.17 -5.80
C PHE A 41 -7.54 2.74 -7.14
N ALA A 42 -8.47 3.71 -7.10
CA ALA A 42 -8.92 4.40 -8.30
C ALA A 42 -7.78 5.14 -9.02
N ASN A 43 -6.87 5.79 -8.28
CA ASN A 43 -5.72 6.45 -8.90
C ASN A 43 -4.74 5.45 -9.53
N VAL A 44 -4.50 4.31 -8.89
CA VAL A 44 -3.63 3.25 -9.44
C VAL A 44 -4.21 2.68 -10.72
N GLU A 45 -5.52 2.44 -10.77
CA GLU A 45 -6.18 1.91 -11.97
C GLU A 45 -6.14 2.88 -13.15
N ASN A 46 -6.34 4.18 -12.90
CA ASN A 46 -6.43 5.18 -13.97
C ASN A 46 -5.08 5.78 -14.38
N ASN A 47 -4.21 6.05 -13.42
CA ASN A 47 -2.96 6.82 -13.63
C ASN A 47 -1.69 6.00 -13.38
N LEU A 48 -1.82 4.72 -13.00
CA LEU A 48 -0.71 3.85 -12.59
C LEU A 48 0.13 4.46 -11.47
N ALA A 49 -0.48 5.32 -10.65
CA ALA A 49 0.15 6.02 -9.55
C ALA A 49 -0.82 6.10 -8.36
N PRO A 50 -0.38 5.80 -7.12
CA PRO A 50 -1.22 5.93 -5.92
C PRO A 50 -1.74 7.35 -5.67
N TRP A 51 -0.96 8.33 -6.12
CA TRP A 51 -1.19 9.76 -5.99
C TRP A 51 -1.68 10.34 -7.31
N LYS A 52 -2.63 11.27 -7.24
CA LYS A 52 -3.26 11.93 -8.39
C LYS A 52 -2.37 13.04 -9.01
N PHE A 53 -1.09 12.75 -9.22
CA PHE A 53 -0.17 13.66 -9.91
C PHE A 53 -0.07 13.31 -11.40
N SER A 54 0.04 14.34 -12.24
CA SER A 54 0.29 14.13 -13.66
C SER A 54 1.67 13.49 -13.87
N PRO A 55 1.83 12.55 -14.82
CA PRO A 55 3.14 12.06 -15.22
C PRO A 55 4.12 13.16 -15.64
N ALA A 56 3.61 14.27 -16.20
CA ALA A 56 4.42 15.42 -16.60
C ALA A 56 5.07 16.13 -15.40
N ASP A 57 4.40 16.13 -14.25
CA ASP A 57 4.86 16.84 -13.04
C ASP A 57 5.90 16.04 -12.23
N ARG A 58 6.22 14.81 -12.66
CA ARG A 58 7.16 13.92 -11.94
C ARG A 58 8.56 14.51 -11.76
N PHE A 59 8.98 15.40 -12.65
CA PHE A 59 10.32 16.02 -12.62
C PHE A 59 10.36 17.41 -11.99
N ASN A 60 9.25 17.96 -11.52
CA ASN A 60 9.18 19.32 -10.96
C ASN A 60 10.09 19.49 -9.71
N TRP A 61 10.43 18.40 -9.00
CA TRP A 61 11.37 18.45 -7.87
C TRP A 61 12.82 18.71 -8.33
N ALA A 62 13.20 18.29 -9.54
CA ALA A 62 14.55 18.42 -10.06
C ALA A 62 14.85 19.85 -10.53
N GLU A 63 13.84 20.64 -10.89
CA GLU A 63 14.01 22.04 -11.29
C GLU A 63 14.54 22.92 -10.14
N LYS A 64 14.25 22.54 -8.88
CA LYS A 64 14.71 23.24 -7.68
C LYS A 64 16.13 22.89 -7.24
N LEU A 65 16.78 21.93 -7.90
CA LEU A 65 18.15 21.49 -7.60
C LEU A 65 19.21 22.14 -8.50
N LYS A 66 18.81 23.02 -9.41
CA LYS A 66 19.70 23.93 -10.16
C LYS A 66 19.97 25.20 -9.37
#